data_AF-A0A538F9X5-F1
#
_entry.id   AF-A0A538F9X5-F1
#
_cell.length_a   1.000
_cell.length_b   1.000
_cell.length_c   1.000
_cell.angle_alpha   90.00
_cell.angle_beta   90.00
_cell.angle_gamma   90.00
#
_symmetry.space_group_name_H-M   'P 1'
#
loop_
_entity.id
_entity.type
_entity.pdbx_description
1 polymer ?
#
loop_
_entity_poly.entity_id
_entity_poly.type
_entity_poly.pdbx_seq_one_letter_code
_entity_poly.pdbx_strand_id
1 'polypeptide(L)'
;MSRYARDLPPDRLDRVLFDHASIGLGMGIAALCLVLGWRLGLMAAAVHAVSYLLLSAAVNAVGHRFGSQPRPITSRNSQWLAWITAGEGLHNNHHAAPTSARFAMSRGEVDPGWWLVRVLQRSGRASIRHGEPRLKPAGRAAA
;
A
#
# COMPACT_ATOMS: atom_id res chain seq x y z
N MET A 1 3.41 18.90 3.28
CA MET A 1 3.43 17.88 4.37
C MET A 1 2.63 18.27 5.62
N SER A 2 2.48 19.55 5.97
CA SER A 2 1.88 20.00 7.25
C SER A 2 0.43 19.57 7.55
N ARG A 3 -0.34 19.18 6.52
CA ARG A 3 -1.74 18.71 6.65
C ARG A 3 -1.89 17.19 6.85
N TYR A 4 -1.02 16.37 6.25
CA TYR A 4 -1.20 14.91 6.21
C TYR A 4 -0.08 14.12 6.88
N ALA A 5 1.15 14.63 6.88
CA ALA A 5 2.35 13.95 7.42
C ALA A 5 3.08 14.88 8.40
N ARG A 6 2.34 15.49 9.33
CA ARG A 6 2.90 16.44 10.31
C ARG A 6 3.90 15.75 11.26
N ASP A 7 3.67 14.46 11.53
CA ASP A 7 4.47 13.65 12.45
C ASP A 7 5.72 13.03 11.77
N LEU A 8 5.94 13.28 10.47
CA LEU A 8 7.06 12.73 9.70
C LEU A 8 7.89 13.87 9.08
N PRO A 9 8.74 14.57 9.87
CA PRO A 9 9.62 15.59 9.31
C PRO A 9 10.65 14.93 8.37
N PRO A 10 10.98 15.56 7.23
CA PRO A 10 11.94 14.99 6.30
C PRO A 10 13.30 14.83 6.99
N ASP A 11 13.90 13.65 6.86
CA ASP A 11 15.22 13.36 7.38
C ASP A 11 16.31 13.67 6.33
N ARG A 12 17.56 13.26 6.60
CA ARG A 12 18.67 13.50 5.68
C ARG A 12 18.56 12.67 4.40
N LEU A 13 18.07 11.43 4.50
CA LEU A 13 17.89 10.55 3.36
C LEU A 13 16.74 11.03 2.49
N ASP A 14 15.67 11.55 3.09
CA ASP A 14 14.58 12.17 2.36
C ASP A 14 15.09 13.30 1.47
N ARG A 15 15.82 14.26 2.05
CA ARG A 15 16.31 15.44 1.32
C ARG A 15 17.35 15.13 0.25
N VAL A 16 18.14 14.07 0.41
CA VAL A 16 19.24 13.75 -0.53
C VAL A 16 18.80 12.74 -1.58
N LEU A 17 17.86 11.85 -1.25
CA LEU A 17 17.48 10.72 -2.10
C LEU A 17 15.97 10.66 -2.35
N PHE A 18 15.14 10.54 -1.31
CA PHE A 18 13.71 10.20 -1.51
C PHE A 18 12.87 11.35 -2.08
N ASP A 19 13.28 12.61 -1.86
CA ASP A 19 12.64 13.80 -2.46
C ASP A 19 13.04 14.00 -3.94
N HIS A 20 13.98 13.21 -4.46
CA HIS A 20 14.47 13.29 -5.83
C HIS A 20 14.05 12.06 -6.65
N ALA A 21 12.82 12.07 -7.13
CA ALA A 21 12.23 10.94 -7.87
C ALA A 21 13.08 10.45 -9.06
N SER A 22 13.73 11.36 -9.79
CA SER A 22 14.60 11.01 -10.93
C SER A 22 15.88 10.27 -10.49
N ILE A 23 16.46 10.63 -9.34
CA ILE A 23 17.62 9.94 -8.77
C ILE A 23 17.23 8.53 -8.36
N GLY A 24 16.13 8.38 -7.61
CA GLY A 24 15.62 7.07 -7.20
C GLY A 24 15.30 6.17 -8.39
N LEU A 25 14.61 6.70 -9.40
CA LEU A 25 14.31 5.96 -10.63
C LEU A 25 15.57 5.55 -11.39
N GLY A 26 16.52 6.48 -11.57
CA GLY A 26 17.79 6.20 -12.26
C GLY A 26 18.61 5.14 -11.54
N MET A 27 18.72 5.23 -10.20
CA MET A 27 19.42 4.24 -9.39
C MET A 27 18.77 2.86 -9.47
N GLY A 28 17.44 2.78 -9.43
CA GLY A 28 16.71 1.52 -9.55
C GLY A 28 16.94 0.84 -10.90
N ILE A 29 16.82 1.60 -11.99
CA ILE A 29 17.08 1.09 -13.35
C ILE A 29 18.54 0.66 -13.49
N ALA A 30 19.49 1.47 -13.03
CA ALA A 30 20.90 1.14 -13.06
C ALA A 30 21.20 -0.16 -12.31
N ALA A 31 20.65 -0.33 -11.10
CA ALA A 31 20.80 -1.55 -10.32
C ALA A 31 20.26 -2.78 -11.05
N LEU A 32 19.08 -2.69 -11.66
CA LEU A 32 18.51 -3.78 -12.47
C LEU A 32 19.41 -4.13 -13.67
N CYS A 33 19.93 -3.12 -14.37
CA CYS A 33 20.85 -3.30 -15.49
C CYS A 33 22.20 -3.92 -15.07
N LEU A 34 22.70 -3.59 -13.87
CA LEU A 34 23.93 -4.17 -13.34
C LEU A 34 23.75 -5.65 -12.96
N VAL A 35 22.62 -6.01 -12.36
CA VAL A 35 22.36 -7.38 -11.87
C VAL A 35 21.93 -8.31 -13.00
N LEU A 36 21.09 -7.84 -13.92
CA LEU A 36 20.46 -8.68 -14.96
C LEU A 36 21.10 -8.47 -16.36
N GLY A 37 22.01 -7.50 -16.49
CA GLY A 37 22.49 -7.00 -17.78
C GLY A 37 21.55 -5.95 -18.37
N TRP A 38 22.08 -5.02 -19.18
CA TRP A 38 21.34 -3.82 -19.61
C TRP A 38 20.02 -4.12 -20.34
N ARG A 39 19.95 -5.17 -21.16
CA ARG A 39 18.73 -5.55 -21.89
C ARG A 39 17.63 -6.04 -20.96
N LEU A 40 17.96 -7.02 -20.11
CA LEU A 40 16.99 -7.60 -19.17
C LEU A 40 16.65 -6.62 -18.04
N GLY A 41 17.60 -5.79 -17.61
CA GLY A 41 17.38 -4.75 -16.63
C GLY A 41 16.40 -3.69 -17.10
N LEU A 42 16.55 -3.19 -18.34
CA LEU A 42 15.58 -2.25 -18.92
C LEU A 42 14.19 -2.88 -19.09
N MET A 43 14.13 -4.15 -19.52
CA MET A 43 12.85 -4.86 -19.63
C MET A 43 12.19 -5.06 -18.26
N ALA A 44 12.96 -5.44 -17.25
CA ALA A 44 12.47 -5.59 -15.88
C ALA A 44 11.97 -4.25 -15.32
N ALA A 45 12.68 -3.15 -15.57
CA ALA A 45 12.25 -1.81 -15.18
C ALA A 45 10.93 -1.40 -15.85
N ALA A 46 10.79 -1.66 -17.15
CA ALA A 46 9.56 -1.36 -17.89
C ALA A 46 8.38 -2.19 -17.37
N VAL A 47 8.58 -3.50 -17.16
CA VAL A 47 7.55 -4.38 -16.57
C VAL A 47 7.16 -3.88 -15.19
N HIS A 48 8.14 -3.55 -14.33
CA HIS A 48 7.88 -3.04 -13.00
C HIS A 48 7.03 -1.75 -13.03
N ALA A 49 7.40 -0.79 -13.87
CA ALA A 49 6.67 0.48 -14.00
C ALA A 49 5.22 0.25 -14.46
N VAL A 50 5.01 -0.57 -15.49
CA VAL A 50 3.68 -0.89 -16.00
C VAL A 50 2.86 -1.64 -14.95
N SER A 51 3.43 -2.67 -14.30
CA SER A 51 2.77 -3.43 -13.25
C SER A 51 2.37 -2.53 -12.07
N TYR A 52 3.24 -1.62 -11.63
CA TYR A 52 2.94 -0.69 -10.55
C TYR A 52 1.72 0.19 -10.88
N LEU A 53 1.70 0.80 -12.07
CA LEU A 53 0.60 1.64 -12.52
C LEU A 53 -0.71 0.85 -12.64
N LEU A 54 -0.66 -0.33 -13.26
CA LEU A 54 -1.85 -1.17 -13.46
C LEU A 54 -2.42 -1.70 -12.15
N LEU A 55 -1.56 -2.18 -11.24
CA LEU A 55 -2.01 -2.69 -9.94
C LEU A 55 -2.61 -1.58 -9.07
N SER A 56 -1.99 -0.39 -9.06
CA SER A 56 -2.55 0.77 -8.33
C SER A 56 -3.92 1.17 -8.89
N ALA A 57 -4.06 1.24 -10.22
CA ALA A 57 -5.35 1.51 -10.85
C ALA A 57 -6.37 0.40 -10.55
N ALA A 58 -5.94 -0.87 -10.56
CA ALA A 58 -6.80 -2.02 -10.28
C ALA A 58 -7.35 -1.99 -8.84
N VAL A 59 -6.56 -1.61 -7.83
CA VAL A 59 -7.05 -1.44 -6.44
C VAL A 59 -8.23 -0.49 -6.41
N ASN A 60 -8.14 0.64 -7.10
CA ASN A 60 -9.24 1.61 -7.16
C ASN A 60 -10.43 1.08 -7.97
N ALA A 61 -10.20 0.60 -9.20
CA ALA A 61 -11.27 0.17 -10.09
C ALA A 61 -12.02 -1.06 -9.55
N VAL A 62 -11.27 -2.11 -9.17
CA VAL A 62 -11.84 -3.34 -8.61
C VAL A 62 -12.41 -3.06 -7.23
N GLY A 63 -11.66 -2.35 -6.37
CA GLY A 63 -12.06 -2.05 -5.00
C GLY A 63 -13.27 -1.12 -4.89
N HIS A 64 -13.76 -0.50 -5.96
CA HIS A 64 -15.03 0.24 -5.94
C HIS A 64 -16.16 -0.42 -6.75
N ARG A 65 -15.88 -1.54 -7.44
CA ARG A 65 -16.86 -2.18 -8.32
C ARG A 65 -17.17 -3.64 -7.96
N PHE A 66 -16.16 -4.41 -7.54
CA PHE A 66 -16.29 -5.86 -7.37
C PHE A 66 -15.80 -6.32 -6.00
N GLY A 67 -16.38 -7.41 -5.50
CA GLY A 67 -16.00 -8.03 -4.24
C GLY A 67 -16.99 -7.80 -3.08
N SER A 68 -16.58 -8.21 -1.89
CA SER A 68 -17.42 -8.16 -0.69
C SER A 68 -17.46 -6.75 -0.10
N GLN A 69 -18.54 -6.40 0.61
CA GLN A 69 -18.71 -5.08 1.23
C GLN A 69 -19.08 -5.23 2.71
N PRO A 70 -18.14 -5.64 3.58
CA PRO A 70 -18.49 -5.93 4.97
C PRO A 70 -18.81 -4.67 5.81
N ARG A 71 -18.36 -3.49 5.39
CA ARG A 71 -18.69 -2.20 6.00
C ARG A 71 -19.57 -1.37 5.07
N PRO A 72 -20.53 -0.60 5.60
CA PRO A 72 -21.53 0.15 4.81
C PRO A 72 -20.94 1.42 4.18
N ILE A 73 -19.92 1.27 3.33
CA ILE A 73 -19.26 2.31 2.54
C ILE A 73 -19.07 1.82 1.10
N THR A 74 -18.82 2.71 0.15
CA THR A 74 -18.89 2.41 -1.30
C THR A 74 -17.80 1.49 -1.84
N SER A 75 -16.69 1.29 -1.12
CA SER A 75 -15.61 0.38 -1.52
C SER A 75 -15.91 -1.09 -1.18
N ARG A 76 -15.12 -2.01 -1.72
CA ARG A 76 -15.27 -3.47 -1.67
C ARG A 76 -13.91 -4.15 -1.46
N ASN A 77 -13.91 -5.33 -0.83
CA ASN A 77 -12.74 -6.16 -0.65
C ASN A 77 -12.63 -7.20 -1.78
N SER A 78 -11.43 -7.33 -2.33
CA SER A 78 -11.03 -8.39 -3.26
C SER A 78 -9.83 -9.14 -2.69
N GLN A 79 -10.07 -10.35 -2.16
CA GLN A 79 -9.02 -11.17 -1.53
C GLN A 79 -7.93 -11.60 -2.53
N TRP A 80 -8.32 -11.88 -3.78
CA TRP A 80 -7.37 -12.14 -4.87
C TRP A 80 -6.42 -10.96 -5.07
N LEU A 81 -6.98 -9.74 -5.13
CA LEU A 81 -6.18 -8.55 -5.34
C LEU A 81 -5.27 -8.29 -4.14
N ALA A 82 -5.76 -8.53 -2.93
CA ALA A 82 -4.98 -8.40 -1.69
C ALA A 82 -3.73 -9.30 -1.68
N TRP A 83 -3.76 -10.48 -2.33
CA TRP A 83 -2.57 -11.32 -2.44
C TRP A 83 -1.45 -10.68 -3.26
N ILE A 84 -1.80 -10.04 -4.38
CA ILE A 84 -0.82 -9.47 -5.32
C ILE A 84 -0.46 -8.01 -4.99
N THR A 85 -1.29 -7.32 -4.21
CA THR A 85 -1.04 -5.92 -3.77
C THR A 85 -0.68 -5.82 -2.29
N ALA A 86 -0.22 -6.92 -1.70
CA ALA A 86 0.22 -6.97 -0.30
C ALA A 86 -0.82 -6.43 0.71
N GLY A 87 -2.10 -6.71 0.48
CA GLY A 87 -3.21 -6.37 1.37
C GLY A 87 -4.13 -5.28 0.84
N GLU A 88 -3.67 -4.40 -0.06
CA GLU A 88 -4.43 -3.22 -0.53
C GLU A 88 -5.77 -3.59 -1.21
N GLY A 89 -5.92 -4.83 -1.68
CA GLY A 89 -7.21 -5.34 -2.19
C GLY A 89 -8.32 -5.43 -1.13
N LEU A 90 -8.01 -5.38 0.17
CA LEU A 90 -8.98 -5.25 1.26
C LEU A 90 -9.45 -3.80 1.43
N HIS A 91 -9.86 -3.20 0.29
CA HIS A 91 -10.10 -1.77 0.11
C HIS A 91 -11.30 -1.25 0.93
N ASN A 92 -12.36 -2.06 1.12
CA ASN A 92 -13.46 -1.70 2.02
C ASN A 92 -12.98 -1.49 3.45
N ASN A 93 -12.07 -2.36 3.92
CA ASN A 93 -11.55 -2.25 5.28
C ASN A 93 -10.58 -1.09 5.42
N HIS A 94 -9.70 -0.91 4.43
CA HIS A 94 -8.78 0.22 4.37
C HIS A 94 -9.53 1.56 4.42
N HIS A 95 -10.58 1.72 3.61
CA HIS A 95 -11.40 2.94 3.63
C HIS A 95 -12.17 3.12 4.93
N ALA A 96 -12.61 2.02 5.55
CA ALA A 96 -13.33 2.04 6.81
C ALA A 96 -12.42 2.44 7.99
N ALA A 97 -11.16 1.99 8.04
CA ALA A 97 -10.19 2.41 9.06
C ALA A 97 -8.80 2.68 8.46
N PRO A 98 -8.57 3.86 7.86
CA PRO A 98 -7.34 4.17 7.12
C PRO A 98 -6.10 4.29 8.01
N THR A 99 -6.27 4.44 9.33
CA THR A 99 -5.17 4.49 10.30
C THR A 99 -4.78 3.11 10.84
N SER A 100 -5.49 2.05 10.44
CA SER A 100 -5.18 0.68 10.86
C SER A 100 -3.95 0.16 10.12
N ALA A 101 -3.01 -0.42 10.86
CA ALA A 101 -1.84 -1.10 10.28
C ALA A 101 -2.18 -2.47 9.68
N ARG A 102 -3.36 -3.01 9.97
CA ARG A 102 -3.89 -4.26 9.43
C ARG A 102 -5.17 -3.98 8.65
N PHE A 103 -5.23 -4.45 7.41
CA PHE A 103 -6.42 -4.31 6.56
C PHE A 103 -7.39 -5.48 6.72
N ALA A 104 -6.92 -6.69 7.04
CA ALA A 104 -7.82 -7.79 7.38
C ALA A 104 -8.59 -7.52 8.68
N MET A 105 -9.92 -7.49 8.61
CA MET A 105 -10.80 -7.22 9.76
C MET A 105 -11.95 -8.23 9.87
N SER A 106 -12.29 -8.94 8.81
CA SER A 106 -13.29 -10.00 8.80
C SER A 106 -12.64 -11.38 8.85
N ARG A 107 -13.39 -12.38 9.33
CA ARG A 107 -12.93 -13.77 9.37
C ARG A 107 -12.68 -14.29 7.95
N GLY A 108 -11.54 -14.94 7.74
CA GLY A 108 -11.14 -15.51 6.44
C GLY A 108 -10.41 -14.54 5.51
N GLU A 109 -10.29 -13.26 5.88
CA GLU A 109 -9.45 -12.32 5.13
C GLU A 109 -7.97 -12.54 5.43
N VAL A 110 -7.15 -12.50 4.39
CA VAL A 110 -5.70 -12.62 4.48
C VAL A 110 -5.04 -11.32 4.02
N ASP A 111 -4.11 -10.84 4.83
CA ASP A 111 -3.40 -9.60 4.63
C ASP A 111 -1.88 -9.88 4.63
N PRO A 112 -1.26 -10.00 3.44
CA PRO A 112 0.17 -10.26 3.34
C PRO A 112 1.03 -9.08 3.86
N GLY A 113 0.55 -7.84 3.72
CA GLY A 113 1.23 -6.66 4.24
C GLY A 113 1.33 -6.70 5.76
N TRP A 114 0.28 -7.18 6.43
CA TRP A 114 0.30 -7.40 7.88
C TRP A 114 1.38 -8.38 8.33
N TRP A 115 1.70 -9.41 7.54
CA TRP A 115 2.78 -10.33 7.88
C TRP A 115 4.13 -9.61 7.92
N LEU A 116 4.40 -8.75 6.93
CA LEU A 116 5.60 -7.92 6.90
C LEU A 116 5.66 -6.98 8.12
N VAL A 117 4.55 -6.29 8.43
CA VAL A 117 4.45 -5.42 9.61
C VAL A 117 4.77 -6.21 10.89
N ARG A 118 4.24 -7.44 11.01
CA ARG A 118 4.49 -8.31 12.16
C ARG A 118 5.92 -8.81 12.26
N VAL A 119 6.60 -9.04 11.13
CA VAL A 119 8.04 -9.36 11.11
C VAL A 119 8.84 -8.14 11.59
N LEU A 120 8.55 -6.96 11.07
CA LEU A 120 9.22 -5.72 11.48
C LEU A 120 9.00 -5.45 12.97
N GLN A 121 7.78 -5.64 13.48
CA GLN A 121 7.44 -5.50 14.89
C GLN A 121 8.21 -6.47 15.78
N ARG A 122 8.26 -7.76 15.42
CA ARG A 122 9.03 -8.77 16.18
C ARG A 122 10.52 -8.48 16.19
N SER A 123 11.04 -7.89 15.11
CA SER A 123 12.45 -7.52 15.01
C SER A 123 12.80 -6.21 15.72
N GLY A 124 11.83 -5.55 16.39
CA GLY A 124 12.04 -4.28 17.09
C GLY A 124 12.18 -3.05 16.17
N ARG A 125 11.97 -3.20 14.85
CA ARG A 125 12.14 -2.13 13.86
C ARG A 125 10.91 -1.25 13.67
N ALA A 126 9.74 -1.70 14.12
CA ALA A 126 8.49 -0.98 14.00
C ALA A 126 7.61 -1.19 15.23
N SER A 127 6.81 -0.19 15.59
CA SER A 127 5.78 -0.27 16.63
C SER A 127 4.43 0.11 16.05
N ILE A 128 3.37 -0.55 16.48
CA ILE A 128 2.01 -0.26 16.03
C ILE A 128 1.43 0.87 16.87
N ARG A 129 1.08 1.99 16.21
CA ARG A 129 0.52 3.17 16.89
C ARG A 129 -0.92 2.95 17.38
N HIS A 130 -1.72 2.22 16.60
CA HIS A 130 -3.13 1.91 16.92
C HIS A 130 -3.34 0.40 16.90
N GLY A 131 -3.47 -0.21 18.08
CA GLY A 131 -3.65 -1.66 18.21
C GLY A 131 -5.00 -2.16 17.69
N GLU A 132 -6.04 -1.32 17.83
CA GLU A 132 -7.40 -1.61 17.35
C GLU A 132 -7.77 -0.70 16.17
N PRO A 133 -8.43 -1.23 15.11
CA PRO A 133 -8.91 -0.43 13.99
C PRO A 133 -9.93 0.62 14.46
N ARG A 134 -9.69 1.90 14.14
CA ARG A 134 -10.65 2.98 14.37
C ARG A 134 -11.50 3.19 13.14
N LEU A 135 -12.73 2.67 13.16
CA LEU A 135 -13.67 2.84 12.07
C LEU A 135 -14.06 4.32 11.94
N LYS A 136 -14.10 4.83 10.70
CA LYS A 136 -14.74 6.10 10.41
C LYS A 136 -16.21 6.02 10.81
N PRO A 137 -16.78 7.08 11.38
CA PRO A 137 -18.22 7.18 11.54
C PRO A 137 -18.88 6.96 10.18
N ALA A 138 -19.96 6.17 10.14
CA ALA A 138 -20.77 6.09 8.93
C ALA A 138 -21.18 7.51 8.55
N GLY A 139 -20.71 8.00 7.40
CA GLY A 139 -21.15 9.30 6.90
C GLY A 139 -22.67 9.27 6.82
N ARG A 140 -23.34 10.29 7.38
CA ARG A 140 -24.78 10.47 7.17
C ARG A 140 -25.04 10.29 5.68
N ALA A 141 -25.83 9.28 5.31
CA ALA A 141 -26.33 9.18 3.95
C ALA A 141 -26.94 10.54 3.62
N ALA A 142 -26.44 11.18 2.56
CA ALA A 142 -27.11 12.36 2.02
C ALA A 142 -28.53 11.92 1.71
N ALA A 143 -29.48 12.48 2.46
CA ALA A 143 -30.91 12.25 2.33
C ALA A 143 -31.43 12.86 1.03
#